data_AF-A0A519H6U8-F1
#
_entry.id   AF-A0A519H6U8-F1
#
_cell.length_a   1.000
_cell.length_b   1.000
_cell.length_c   1.000
_cell.angle_alpha   90.00
_cell.angle_beta   90.00
_cell.angle_gamma   90.00
#
_symmetry.space_group_name_H-M   'P 1'
#
loop_
_entity.id
_entity.type
_entity.pdbx_description
1 polymer ?
#
loop_
_entity_poly.entity_id
_entity_poly.type
_entity_poly.pdbx_seq_one_letter_code
_entity_poly.pdbx_strand_id
1 'polypeptide(L)' 'MDTEYWGAVIWSLAPTIVVLGLFIFVLRSILRMDRTERRVHARIEAEERAKRGMAPVAGDEAPR' A
#
# COMPACT_ATOMS: atom_id res chain seq x y z
N MET A 1 18.64 -17.11 -33.65
CA MET A 1 17.30 -16.66 -33.22
C MET A 1 17.08 -15.30 -33.79
N ASP A 2 16.11 -15.18 -34.68
CA ASP A 2 15.91 -13.97 -35.49
C ASP A 2 15.10 -12.93 -34.71
N THR A 3 15.14 -11.67 -35.15
CA THR A 3 14.42 -10.56 -34.49
C THR A 3 12.91 -10.81 -34.38
N GLU A 4 12.34 -11.52 -35.35
CA GLU A 4 10.92 -11.91 -35.37
C GLU A 4 10.56 -12.88 -34.22
N TYR A 5 11.45 -13.81 -33.90
CA TYR A 5 11.25 -14.76 -32.80
C TYR A 5 11.12 -14.02 -31.45
N TRP A 6 12.05 -13.10 -31.19
CA TRP A 6 11.99 -12.28 -29.97
C TRP A 6 10.77 -11.35 -29.95
N GLY A 7 10.35 -10.81 -31.11
CA GLY A 7 9.12 -10.05 -31.24
C GLY A 7 7.87 -10.84 -30.85
N ALA A 8 7.75 -12.08 -31.32
CA ALA A 8 6.63 -12.96 -30.99
C ALA A 8 6.60 -13.34 -29.50
N VAL A 9 7.76 -13.63 -28.91
CA VAL A 9 7.89 -13.93 -27.48
C VAL A 9 7.41 -12.74 -26.65
N ILE A 10 7.89 -11.52 -26.93
CA ILE A 10 7.48 -10.32 -26.18
C ILE A 10 5.96 -10.08 -26.31
N TRP A 11 5.41 -10.16 -27.52
CA TRP A 11 3.99 -9.91 -27.74
C TRP A 11 3.07 -10.94 -27.08
N SER A 12 3.48 -12.21 -27.05
CA SER A 12 2.71 -13.27 -26.38
C SER A 12 2.74 -13.16 -24.85
N LEU A 13 3.83 -12.63 -24.27
CA LEU A 13 3.97 -12.41 -22.83
C LEU A 13 3.36 -11.08 -22.35
N ALA A 14 3.28 -10.07 -23.22
CA ALA A 14 2.68 -8.77 -22.90
C ALA A 14 1.33 -8.85 -22.17
N PRO A 15 0.32 -9.63 -22.62
CA PRO A 15 -0.98 -9.67 -21.95
C PRO A 15 -0.90 -10.21 -20.51
N THR A 16 -0.07 -11.21 -20.24
CA THR A 16 0.04 -11.78 -18.89
C THR A 16 0.75 -10.83 -17.94
N ILE A 17 1.80 -10.14 -18.40
CA ILE A 17 2.53 -9.13 -17.63
C ILE A 17 1.62 -7.95 -17.30
N VAL A 18 0.80 -7.50 -18.27
CA VAL A 18 -0.16 -6.40 -18.05
C VAL A 18 -1.18 -6.77 -16.99
N VAL A 19 -1.78 -7.97 -17.08
CA VAL A 19 -2.76 -8.44 -16.08
C VAL A 19 -2.11 -8.58 -14.70
N LEU A 20 -0.90 -9.16 -14.62
CA LEU A 20 -0.17 -9.29 -13.36
C LEU A 20 0.20 -7.93 -12.76
N GLY A 21 0.65 -6.99 -13.59
CA GLY A 21 0.98 -5.63 -13.18
C GLY A 21 -0.26 -4.90 -12.64
N LEU A 22 -1.38 -5.01 -13.34
CA LEU A 22 -2.65 -4.43 -12.89
C LEU A 22 -3.13 -5.07 -11.58
N PHE A 23 -3.04 -6.39 -11.46
CA PHE A 23 -3.42 -7.11 -10.25
C PHE A 23 -2.60 -6.65 -9.03
N ILE A 24 -1.27 -6.60 -9.17
CA ILE A 24 -0.38 -6.11 -8.10
C ILE A 24 -0.66 -4.64 -7.80
N PHE A 25 -0.91 -3.82 -8.83
CA PHE A 25 -1.26 -2.41 -8.65
C PHE A 25 -2.54 -2.25 -7.83
N VAL A 26 -3.60 -3.00 -8.13
CA VAL A 26 -4.86 -2.98 -7.38
C VAL A 26 -4.66 -3.43 -5.94
N LEU A 27 -4.00 -4.57 -5.71
CA LEU A 27 -3.69 -5.05 -4.35
C LEU A 27 -2.89 -4.01 -3.55
N ARG A 28 -1.88 -3.41 -4.17
CA ARG A 28 -1.04 -2.38 -3.55
C ARG A 28 -1.85 -1.11 -3.27
N SER A 29 -2.78 -0.74 -4.16
CA SER A 29 -3.66 0.41 -3.99
C SER A 29 -4.57 0.24 -2.78
N ILE A 30 -5.23 -0.92 -2.67
CA ILE A 30 -6.11 -1.25 -1.53
C ILE A 30 -5.32 -1.26 -0.23
N LEU A 31 -4.18 -1.96 -0.18
CA LEU A 31 -3.37 -2.04 1.03
C LEU A 31 -2.78 -0.68 1.45
N ARG A 32 -2.46 0.20 0.49
CA ARG A 32 -2.00 1.57 0.76
C ARG A 32 -3.13 2.45 1.28
N MET A 33 -4.34 2.28 0.76
CA MET A 33 -5.52 3.01 1.21
C MET A 33 -5.90 2.62 2.66
N ASP A 34 -5.96 1.32 2.99
CA ASP A 34 -6.25 0.84 4.35
C ASP A 34 -5.25 1.38 5.40
N ARG A 35 -3.96 1.43 5.03
CA ARG A 35 -2.92 2.02 5.92
C ARG A 35 -3.08 3.52 6.12
N THR A 36 -3.66 4.24 5.17
CA THR A 36 -3.87 5.69 5.27
C THR A 36 -5.06 5.99 6.17
N GLU A 37 -6.15 5.23 6.04
CA GLU A 37 -7.34 5.37 6.89
C GLU A 37 -7.02 5.12 8.36
N ARG A 38 -6.29 4.04 8.68
CA ARG A 38 -5.86 3.75 10.06
C ARG A 38 -4.99 4.87 10.66
N ARG A 39 -4.12 5.50 9.86
CA ARG A 39 -3.25 6.59 10.32
C ARG A 39 -4.00 7.89 10.55
N VAL A 40 -5.00 8.20 9.72
CA VAL A 40 -5.81 9.40 9.88
C VAL A 40 -6.73 9.27 11.09
N HIS A 41 -7.38 8.13 11.30
CA HIS A 41 -8.19 7.88 12.50
C HIS A 41 -7.35 7.96 13.79
N ALA A 42 -6.16 7.36 13.81
CA ALA A 42 -5.27 7.43 14.98
C ALA A 42 -4.82 8.87 15.29
N ARG A 43 -4.56 9.69 14.26
CA ARG A 43 -4.24 11.11 14.45
C ARG A 43 -5.42 11.91 15.00
N ILE A 44 -6.62 11.68 14.45
CA ILE A 44 -7.83 12.38 14.91
C ILE A 44 -8.16 12.01 16.35
N GLU A 45 -8.10 10.73 16.73
CA GLU A 45 -8.32 10.33 18.13
C GLU A 45 -7.26 10.89 19.08
N ALA A 46 -6.00 10.99 18.65
CA ALA A 46 -4.93 11.61 19.45
C ALA A 46 -5.19 13.11 19.66
N GLU A 47 -5.63 13.83 18.62
CA GLU A 47 -6.00 15.24 18.71
C GLU A 47 -7.24 15.45 19.61
N GLU A 48 -8.24 14.58 19.53
CA GLU A 48 -9.41 14.65 20.41
C GLU A 48 -9.07 14.31 21.87
N ARG A 49 -8.20 13.33 22.12
CA ARG A 49 -7.74 12.99 23.48
C ARG A 49 -6.88 14.11 24.07
N ALA A 50 -6.01 14.73 23.27
CA ALA A 50 -5.22 15.89 23.69
C ALA A 50 -6.12 17.08 24.06
N LYS A 51 -7.14 17.37 23.25
CA LYS A 51 -8.15 18.40 23.56
C LYS A 51 -8.98 18.06 24.80
N ARG A 52 -9.21 16.77 25.08
CA ARG A 52 -9.92 16.27 26.27
C ARG A 52 -9.02 16.07 27.50
N GLY A 53 -7.71 16.37 27.42
CA GLY A 53 -6.77 16.21 28.53
C GLY A 53 -6.52 14.75 28.95
N MET A 54 -6.82 13.78 28.08
CA MET A 54 -6.61 12.36 28.33
C MET A 54 -5.16 11.97 28.05
N ALA A 55 -4.56 11.15 28.92
CA ALA A 55 -3.19 10.68 28.74
C ALA A 55 -3.02 9.92 27.41
N PRO A 56 -1.85 10.04 26.74
CA PRO A 56 -1.57 9.30 25.51
C PRO A 56 -1.69 7.80 25.74
N VAL A 57 -2.26 7.07 24.76
CA VAL A 57 -2.39 5.61 24.83
C VAL A 57 -0.98 5.02 24.92
N ALA A 58 -0.73 4.25 25.98
CA ALA A 58 0.53 3.58 26.28
C ALA A 58 0.91 2.59 25.14
N GLY A 59 1.58 3.12 24.13
CA GLY A 59 2.29 2.38 23.11
C GLY A 59 3.61 3.05 22.72
N ASP A 60 3.96 4.14 23.42
CA ASP A 60 5.18 4.93 23.22
C ASP A 60 6.19 4.72 24.37
N GLU A 61 6.07 3.59 25.09
CA GLU A 61 7.15 3.15 25.98
C GLU A 61 8.25 2.56 25.10
N ALA A 62 9.13 3.44 24.64
CA ALA A 62 10.39 3.09 24.01
C ALA A 62 11.11 2.01 24.86
N PRO A 63 11.62 0.93 24.25
CA PRO A 63 12.53 0.05 24.97
C PRO A 63 13.78 0.87 25.31
N ARG A 64 14.08 0.92 26.60
CA ARG A 64 15.20 1.66 27.20
C ARG A 64 16.54 1.34 26.56
#